data_AF-Q6X870-F1
#
_entry.id   AF-Q6X870-F1
#
_cell.length_a   1.000
_cell.length_b   1.000
_cell.length_c   1.000
_cell.angle_alpha   90.00
_cell.angle_beta   90.00
_cell.angle_gamma   90.00
#
_symmetry.space_group_name_H-M   'P 1'
#
loop_
_entity.id
_entity.type
_entity.pdbx_description
1 polymer ?
#
loop_
_entity_poly.entity_id
_entity_poly.type
_entity_poly.pdbx_seq_one_letter_code
_entity_poly.pdbx_strand_id
1 'polypeptide(L)' 'RFGSYCPTTCGIADFLSTYQTKVDEDLQNLEDILYRVENRTSEAKELIKAIQVDYNPGEPPKQSVTEGATQNAKKMV' A
#
# COMPACT_ATOMS: atom_id res chain seq x y z
N ARG A 1 -3.84 33.34 -53.41
CA ARG A 1 -3.19 33.23 -52.06
C ARG A 1 -3.52 31.85 -51.50
N PHE A 2 -2.60 31.21 -50.78
CA PHE A 2 -2.62 29.78 -50.43
C PHE A 2 -3.42 29.38 -49.16
N GLY A 3 -4.27 30.25 -48.63
CA GLY A 3 -5.06 29.95 -47.43
C GLY A 3 -4.24 29.90 -46.14
N SER A 4 -4.76 29.21 -45.12
CA SER A 4 -4.13 29.01 -43.81
C SER A 4 -3.19 27.81 -43.83
N TYR A 5 -2.04 27.95 -43.19
CA TYR A 5 -1.06 26.87 -43.08
C TYR A 5 -1.35 26.01 -41.86
N CYS A 6 -1.40 24.70 -42.08
CA CYS A 6 -1.49 23.69 -41.02
C CYS A 6 -0.14 22.98 -40.86
N PRO A 7 0.15 22.39 -39.69
CA PRO A 7 1.31 21.54 -39.50
C PRO A 7 1.34 20.38 -40.49
N THR A 8 2.54 19.94 -40.84
CA THR A 8 2.70 18.75 -41.68
C THR A 8 2.35 17.50 -40.89
N THR A 9 1.90 16.46 -41.59
CA THR A 9 1.66 15.15 -40.98
C THR A 9 2.91 14.57 -40.33
N CYS A 10 4.10 14.86 -40.88
CA CYS A 10 5.37 14.48 -40.25
C CYS A 10 5.55 15.16 -38.88
N GLY A 11 5.26 16.47 -38.78
CA GLY A 11 5.35 17.19 -37.51
C GLY A 11 4.36 16.66 -36.45
N ILE A 12 3.18 16.22 -36.88
CA ILE A 12 2.21 15.58 -35.99
C ILE A 12 2.71 14.19 -35.55
N ALA A 13 3.28 13.40 -36.45
CA ALA A 13 3.80 12.07 -36.14
C ALA A 13 4.99 12.13 -35.17
N ASP A 14 5.92 13.08 -35.37
CA ASP A 14 7.06 13.29 -34.47
C ASP A 14 6.60 13.71 -33.07
N PHE A 15 5.63 14.63 -33.01
CA PHE A 15 5.01 15.02 -31.75
C PHE A 15 4.32 13.84 -31.07
N LEU A 16 3.52 13.07 -31.81
CA LEU A 16 2.78 11.94 -31.25
C LEU A 16 3.72 10.87 -30.71
N SER A 17 4.77 10.51 -31.44
CA SER A 17 5.73 9.50 -30.99
C SER A 17 6.43 9.93 -29.69
N THR A 18 6.80 11.20 -29.58
CA THR A 18 7.46 11.69 -28.35
C THR A 18 6.49 11.85 -27.18
N TYR A 19 5.28 12.32 -27.44
CA TYR A 19 4.23 12.47 -26.42
C TYR A 19 3.78 11.11 -25.90
N GLN A 20 3.45 10.18 -26.81
CA GLN A 20 2.96 8.86 -26.46
C GLN A 20 3.96 8.11 -25.59
N THR A 21 5.23 8.03 -25.99
CA THR A 21 6.26 7.32 -25.22
C THR A 21 6.46 7.92 -23.83
N LYS A 22 6.49 9.26 -23.72
CA LYS A 22 6.65 9.93 -22.42
C LYS A 22 5.48 9.67 -21.49
N VAL A 23 4.25 9.82 -22.00
CA VAL A 23 3.05 9.58 -21.19
C VAL A 23 2.94 8.11 -20.81
N ASP A 24 3.28 7.19 -21.71
CA ASP A 24 3.30 5.75 -21.41
C ASP A 24 4.31 5.43 -20.29
N GLU A 25 5.52 5.99 -20.34
CA GLU A 25 6.52 5.84 -19.29
C GLU A 25 6.04 6.42 -17.95
N ASP A 26 5.46 7.62 -17.95
CA ASP A 26 4.89 8.24 -16.75
C ASP A 26 3.76 7.40 -16.14
N LEU A 27 2.90 6.81 -16.98
CA LEU A 27 1.82 5.92 -16.54
C LEU A 27 2.36 4.62 -15.93
N GLN A 28 3.35 4.00 -16.56
CA GLN A 28 4.00 2.80 -16.02
C GLN A 28 4.66 3.08 -14.66
N ASN A 29 5.30 4.24 -14.50
CA ASN A 29 5.88 4.65 -13.22
C ASN A 29 4.82 4.79 -12.13
N LEU A 30 3.67 5.39 -12.44
CA LEU A 30 2.54 5.51 -11.52
C LEU A 30 1.95 4.14 -11.17
N GLU A 31 1.84 3.25 -12.15
CA GLU A 31 1.34 1.89 -11.96
C GLU A 31 2.26 1.07 -11.03
N ASP A 32 3.58 1.14 -11.19
CA ASP A 32 4.54 0.46 -10.29
C ASP A 32 4.42 0.99 -8.85
N ILE A 33 4.26 2.31 -8.68
CA ILE A 33 4.03 2.90 -7.35
C ILE A 33 2.74 2.34 -6.74
N LEU A 34 1.65 2.29 -7.51
CA LEU A 34 0.38 1.76 -7.04
C LEU A 34 0.47 0.28 -6.67
N TYR A 35 1.16 -0.53 -7.46
CA TYR A 35 1.40 -1.94 -7.16
C TYR A 35 2.16 -2.13 -5.84
N ARG A 36 3.20 -1.32 -5.58
CA ARG A 36 3.94 -1.34 -4.31
C ARG A 36 3.06 -0.95 -3.12
N VAL A 37 2.20 0.05 -3.30
CA VAL A 37 1.24 0.48 -2.25
C VAL A 37 0.22 -0.62 -1.97
N GLU A 38 -0.29 -1.27 -3.01
CA GLU A 38 -1.26 -2.36 -2.91
C GLU A 38 -0.65 -3.56 -2.16
N ASN A 39 0.55 -3.99 -2.53
CA ASN A 39 1.25 -5.08 -1.84
C ASN A 39 1.47 -4.78 -0.35
N ARG A 40 1.97 -3.59 -0.01
CA ARG A 40 2.16 -3.19 1.41
C ARG A 40 0.85 -3.11 2.19
N THR A 41 -0.22 -2.65 1.55
CA THR A 41 -1.53 -2.56 2.19
C THR A 41 -2.12 -3.95 2.43
N SER A 42 -1.94 -4.87 1.47
CA SER A 42 -2.33 -6.26 1.60
C SER A 42 -1.54 -6.97 2.70
N GLU A 43 -0.22 -6.78 2.75
CA GLU A 43 0.64 -7.31 3.81
C GLU A 43 0.19 -6.81 5.20
N ALA A 44 -0.04 -5.50 5.36
CA ALA A 44 -0.50 -4.92 6.62
C ALA A 44 -1.85 -5.50 7.08
N LYS A 45 -2.78 -5.74 6.15
CA LYS A 45 -4.07 -6.37 6.46
C LYS A 45 -3.90 -7.80 6.96
N GLU A 46 -3.04 -8.59 6.33
CA GLU A 46 -2.78 -9.97 6.76
C GLU A 46 -2.07 -10.03 8.12
N LEU A 47 -1.12 -9.12 8.37
CA LEU A 47 -0.47 -8.99 9.68
C LEU A 47 -1.49 -8.68 10.79
N ILE A 48 -2.42 -7.75 10.54
CA ILE A 48 -3.47 -7.42 11.51
C ILE A 48 -4.36 -8.64 11.78
N LYS A 49 -4.73 -9.41 10.76
CA LYS A 49 -5.49 -10.65 10.95
C LYS A 49 -4.74 -11.66 11.81
N ALA A 50 -3.44 -11.86 11.56
CA ALA A 50 -2.61 -12.76 12.36
C ALA A 50 -2.57 -12.32 13.84
N ILE A 51 -2.38 -11.03 14.10
CA ILE A 51 -2.41 -10.48 15.47
C ILE A 51 -3.76 -10.73 16.13
N GLN A 52 -4.88 -10.55 15.41
CA GLN A 52 -6.22 -10.79 15.96
C GLN A 52 -6.51 -12.26 16.24
N VAL A 53 -5.87 -13.19 15.53
CA VAL A 53 -5.96 -14.63 15.83
C VAL A 53 -5.28 -14.93 17.17
N ASP A 54 -4.11 -14.34 17.43
CA ASP A 54 -3.35 -14.58 18.66
C ASP A 54 -3.85 -13.76 19.87
N TYR A 55 -4.43 -12.58 19.60
CA TYR A 55 -4.92 -11.65 20.60
C TYR A 55 -6.41 -11.38 20.40
N ASN A 56 -7.23 -12.01 21.24
CA ASN A 56 -8.66 -11.72 21.33
C ASN A 56 -8.91 -10.61 22.36
N PRO A 57 -9.25 -9.37 21.94
CA PRO A 57 -9.53 -8.27 22.87
C PRO A 57 -10.79 -8.48 23.73
N GLY A 58 -11.63 -9.46 23.39
CA GLY A 58 -12.79 -9.87 24.17
C GLY A 58 -12.50 -10.99 25.19
N GLU A 59 -11.33 -11.62 25.12
CA GLU A 59 -10.90 -12.55 26.18
C GLU A 59 -10.33 -11.75 27.35
N PRO A 60 -10.69 -12.11 28.61
CA PRO A 60 -9.99 -11.55 29.76
C PRO A 60 -8.50 -11.87 29.61
N PRO A 61 -7.60 -10.91 29.93
CA PRO A 61 -6.17 -11.14 29.83
C PRO A 61 -5.85 -12.46 30.54
N LYS A 62 -5.19 -13.40 29.83
CA LYS A 62 -4.76 -14.67 30.41
C LYS A 62 -4.04 -14.32 31.72
N GLN A 63 -4.60 -14.77 32.85
CA GLN A 63 -4.06 -14.46 34.18
C GLN A 63 -2.55 -14.64 34.13
N SER A 64 -1.83 -13.54 34.27
CA SER A 64 -0.40 -13.59 34.14
C SER A 64 0.13 -14.51 35.25
N VAL A 65 1.09 -15.39 34.95
CA VAL A 65 1.73 -16.24 35.99
C VAL A 65 2.20 -15.36 37.17
N THR A 66 2.55 -14.10 36.87
CA THR A 66 2.85 -13.02 37.80
C THR A 66 1.68 -12.59 38.69
N GLU A 67 0.44 -12.52 38.22
CA GLU A 67 -0.75 -12.23 39.04
C GLU A 67 -1.08 -13.38 40.00
N GLY A 68 -0.99 -14.62 39.53
CA GLY A 68 -1.14 -15.79 40.39
C GLY A 68 -0.06 -15.82 41.48
N ALA A 69 1.19 -15.58 41.10
CA ALA A 69 2.32 -15.52 42.03
C ALA A 69 2.21 -14.37 43.03
N THR A 70 1.76 -13.17 42.61
CA THR A 70 1.59 -12.01 43.50
C THR A 70 0.38 -12.14 44.43
N GLN A 71 -0.72 -12.75 43.99
CA GLN A 71 -1.84 -13.08 44.88
C GLN A 71 -1.45 -14.13 45.92
N ASN A 72 -0.70 -15.17 45.52
CA ASN A 72 -0.19 -16.18 46.45
C ASN A 72 0.81 -15.58 47.44
N ALA A 73 1.74 -14.73 46.98
CA ALA A 73 2.65 -14.01 47.86
C ALA A 73 1.90 -13.10 48.85
N LYS A 74 0.87 -12.36 48.40
CA LYS A 74 0.01 -11.54 49.28
C LYS A 74 -0.78 -12.36 50.31
N LYS A 75 -1.10 -13.62 50.03
CA LYS A 75 -1.79 -14.53 50.97
C LYS A 75 -0.86 -15.17 52.00
N MET A 76 0.45 -15.08 51.80
CA MET A 76 1.47 -15.62 52.71
C MET A 76 2.02 -14.58 53.70
N VAL A 77 1.53 -13.34 53.64
CA VAL A 77 1.79 -12.24 54.59
C VAL A 77 0.55 -12.01 55.43
#